data_AF-A0A1B6KXH3-F1
#
_entry.id   AF-A0A1B6KXH3-F1
#
_cell.length_a   1.000
_cell.length_b   1.000
_cell.length_c   1.000
_cell.angle_alpha   90.00
_cell.angle_beta   90.00
_cell.angle_gamma   90.00
#
_symmetry.space_group_name_H-M   'P 1'
#
loop_
_entity.id
_entity.type
_entity.pdbx_description
1 polymer ?
#
loop_
_entity_poly.entity_id
_entity_poly.type
_entity_poly.pdbx_seq_one_letter_code
_entity_poly.pdbx_strand_id
1 'polypeptide(L)'
;MSRNFSANQLEREFRPTRLGNWEVPKWLPQRPKARKTTTKIIANDRGHLLPGVQRPPQNPWGSFRGTWQLPNKISRKYASELTRPTGALTSWEKRSAHVPIIEPTKLPPARPRSAPNFSNSDLEFDDLDTPKYLGV
;
A
#
# COMPACT_ATOMS: atom_id res chain seq x y z
N MET A 1 2.74 12.41 7.08
CA MET A 1 3.76 13.09 6.24
C MET A 1 3.07 13.73 5.04
N SER A 2 3.24 15.04 4.84
CA SER A 2 2.74 15.79 3.68
C SER A 2 3.81 16.00 2.59
N ARG A 3 3.38 16.31 1.37
CA ARG A 3 4.23 16.71 0.22
C ARG A 3 3.83 18.09 -0.25
N ASN A 4 4.84 18.85 -0.66
CA ASN A 4 4.68 20.13 -1.34
C ASN A 4 4.97 19.90 -2.82
N PHE A 5 4.13 20.44 -3.68
CA PHE A 5 4.31 20.42 -5.13
C PHE A 5 4.66 21.83 -5.61
N SER A 6 5.27 21.91 -6.80
CA SER A 6 5.66 23.19 -7.38
C SER A 6 4.45 24.12 -7.56
N ALA A 7 4.52 25.31 -6.99
CA ALA A 7 3.54 26.39 -7.19
C ALA A 7 3.82 27.22 -8.47
N ASN A 8 4.63 26.68 -9.39
CA ASN A 8 5.07 27.31 -10.63
C ASN A 8 5.59 28.74 -10.39
N GLN A 9 4.83 29.75 -10.80
CA GLN A 9 5.19 31.17 -10.70
C GLN A 9 5.35 31.65 -9.25
N LEU A 10 4.64 31.04 -8.30
CA LEU A 10 4.66 31.44 -6.89
C LEU A 10 5.70 30.67 -6.06
N GLU A 11 6.41 29.71 -6.66
CA GLU A 11 7.40 28.88 -5.96
C GLU A 11 8.47 29.71 -5.23
N ARG A 12 8.78 30.89 -5.78
CA ARG A 12 9.77 31.81 -5.24
C ARG A 12 9.41 32.27 -3.81
N GLU A 13 8.14 32.57 -3.55
CA GLU A 13 7.68 33.09 -2.25
C GLU A 13 7.61 32.00 -1.17
N PHE A 14 7.38 30.75 -1.58
CA PHE A 14 7.37 29.60 -0.68
C PHE A 14 8.77 29.01 -0.42
N ARG A 15 9.83 29.67 -0.89
CA ARG A 15 11.20 29.24 -0.59
C ARG A 15 11.45 29.33 0.92
N PRO A 16 12.07 28.30 1.54
CA PRO A 16 12.37 28.28 2.96
C PRO A 16 13.04 29.56 3.47
N THR A 17 14.00 30.10 2.71
CA THR A 17 14.72 31.33 3.07
C THR A 17 13.83 32.57 3.10
N ARG A 18 12.77 32.63 2.28
CA ARG A 18 11.80 33.73 2.29
C ARG A 18 10.77 33.60 3.41
N LEU A 19 10.51 32.38 3.85
CA LEU A 19 9.69 32.07 5.01
C LEU A 19 10.46 32.24 6.34
N GLY A 20 11.69 32.74 6.31
CA GLY A 20 12.54 32.91 7.49
C GLY A 20 13.14 31.60 8.03
N ASN A 21 13.04 30.50 7.28
CA ASN A 21 13.66 29.23 7.65
C ASN A 21 15.13 29.20 7.18
N TRP A 22 16.06 29.17 8.14
CA TRP A 22 17.50 29.10 7.93
C TRP A 22 18.09 27.70 8.18
N GLU A 23 17.25 26.73 8.50
CA GLU A 23 17.64 25.33 8.63
C GLU A 23 17.80 24.67 7.25
N VAL A 24 18.22 23.40 7.25
CA VAL A 24 18.24 22.61 6.01
C VAL A 24 16.80 22.27 5.62
N PRO A 25 16.31 22.71 4.46
CA PRO A 25 14.93 22.52 4.10
C PRO A 25 14.65 21.06 3.74
N LYS A 26 13.46 20.60 4.11
CA LYS A 26 12.97 19.26 3.79
C LYS A 26 13.07 18.98 2.28
N TRP A 27 13.58 17.82 1.92
CA TRP A 27 13.65 17.39 0.53
C TRP A 27 12.24 17.07 0.02
N LEU A 28 11.94 17.58 -1.18
CA LEU A 28 10.64 17.47 -1.82
C LEU A 28 10.85 17.14 -3.31
N PRO A 29 10.01 16.28 -3.91
CA PRO A 29 10.02 16.06 -5.34
C PRO A 29 9.47 17.30 -6.05
N GLN A 30 10.24 17.86 -6.99
CA GLN A 30 9.91 19.15 -7.61
C GLN A 30 8.65 19.11 -8.48
N ARG A 31 8.34 17.98 -9.12
CA ARG A 31 7.14 17.87 -9.98
C ARG A 31 6.45 16.53 -9.81
N PRO A 32 5.13 16.49 -9.56
CA PRO A 32 4.37 15.25 -9.61
C PRO A 32 4.33 14.73 -11.05
N LYS A 33 4.40 13.41 -11.21
CA LYS A 33 4.21 12.77 -12.50
C LYS A 33 2.72 12.63 -12.81
N ALA A 34 2.34 12.81 -14.07
CA ALA A 34 0.98 12.59 -14.51
C ALA A 34 0.59 11.11 -14.31
N ARG A 35 -0.61 10.86 -13.77
CA ARG A 35 -1.17 9.52 -13.60
C ARG A 35 -2.07 9.20 -14.79
N LYS A 36 -1.93 8.00 -15.35
CA LYS A 36 -2.73 7.51 -16.49
C LYS A 36 -3.80 6.49 -16.11
N THR A 37 -3.80 6.01 -14.86
CA THR A 37 -4.60 4.87 -14.40
C THR A 37 -5.63 5.28 -13.35
N THR A 38 -6.76 4.58 -13.32
CA THR A 38 -7.82 4.73 -12.30
C THR A 38 -7.31 4.42 -10.89
N THR A 39 -7.86 5.13 -9.89
CA THR A 39 -7.61 4.88 -8.47
C THR A 39 -8.20 3.55 -8.03
N LYS A 40 -7.46 2.79 -7.21
CA LYS A 40 -7.91 1.54 -6.59
C LYS A 40 -7.88 1.69 -5.07
N ILE A 41 -8.85 1.09 -4.38
CA ILE A 41 -8.88 1.05 -2.92
C ILE A 41 -7.85 0.02 -2.45
N ILE A 42 -6.99 0.42 -1.51
CA ILE A 42 -5.85 -0.40 -1.04
C ILE A 42 -5.91 -0.77 0.44
N ALA A 43 -6.88 -0.22 1.18
CA ALA A 43 -7.04 -0.40 2.62
C ALA A 43 -8.48 -0.79 2.95
N ASN A 44 -8.68 -1.44 4.09
CA ASN A 44 -9.98 -1.73 4.66
C ASN A 44 -10.55 -0.51 5.42
N ASP A 45 -11.78 -0.63 5.91
CA ASP A 45 -12.47 0.44 6.65
C ASP A 45 -11.81 0.80 7.99
N ARG A 46 -10.93 -0.06 8.50
CA ARG A 46 -10.11 0.18 9.71
C ARG A 46 -8.76 0.84 9.39
N GLY A 47 -8.45 1.10 8.12
CA GLY A 47 -7.18 1.68 7.69
C GLY A 47 -6.02 0.68 7.54
N HIS A 48 -6.25 -0.62 7.68
CA HIS A 48 -5.23 -1.65 7.39
C HIS A 48 -5.13 -1.92 5.89
N LEU A 49 -3.91 -2.07 5.39
CA LEU A 49 -3.66 -2.45 3.99
C LEU A 49 -4.22 -3.84 3.68
N LEU A 50 -4.84 -3.98 2.51
CA LEU A 50 -5.34 -5.26 2.01
C LEU A 50 -4.19 -6.28 1.85
N PRO A 51 -4.45 -7.58 2.06
CA PRO A 51 -3.46 -8.63 1.82
C PRO A 51 -3.01 -8.59 0.35
N GLY A 52 -1.70 -8.76 0.11
CA GLY A 52 -1.12 -8.71 -1.24
C GLY A 52 -0.74 -7.32 -1.75
N VAL A 53 -1.11 -6.24 -1.05
CA VAL A 53 -0.62 -4.88 -1.37
C VAL A 53 0.85 -4.78 -1.00
N GLN A 54 1.69 -4.37 -1.96
CA GLN A 54 3.12 -4.16 -1.71
C GLN A 54 3.32 -3.07 -0.65
N ARG A 55 3.99 -3.46 0.44
CA ARG A 55 4.43 -2.54 1.49
C ARG A 55 5.80 -1.98 1.11
N PRO A 56 6.08 -0.70 1.39
CA PRO A 56 7.45 -0.23 1.29
C PRO A 56 8.34 -1.12 2.20
N PRO A 57 9.54 -1.53 1.74
CA PRO A 57 10.48 -2.27 2.60
C PRO A 57 11.00 -1.40 3.74
N GLN A 58 10.86 -0.09 3.61
CA GLN A 58 11.25 0.89 4.63
C GLN A 58 10.26 0.88 5.79
N ASN A 59 10.81 0.94 6.99
CA ASN A 59 10.13 1.28 8.24
C ASN A 59 9.11 2.45 8.05
N PRO A 60 7.90 2.42 8.66
CA PRO A 60 6.97 3.56 8.67
C PRO A 60 7.59 4.87 9.18
N TRP A 61 8.61 4.81 10.03
CA TRP A 61 9.39 5.97 10.49
C TRP A 61 10.45 6.46 9.48
N GLY A 62 10.52 5.84 8.30
CA GLY A 62 11.40 6.22 7.20
C GLY A 62 12.86 5.82 7.45
N SER A 63 13.77 6.73 7.11
CA SER A 63 15.23 6.59 7.30
C SER A 63 15.69 7.16 8.65
N PHE A 64 15.00 6.80 9.73
CA PHE A 64 15.36 7.25 11.07
C PHE A 64 16.78 6.78 11.43
N ARG A 65 17.62 7.70 11.92
CA ARG A 65 18.96 7.44 12.43
C ARG A 65 18.99 7.76 13.91
N GLY A 66 19.45 6.82 14.72
CA GLY A 66 19.62 7.03 16.16
C GLY A 66 20.85 7.90 16.47
N THR A 67 20.92 8.43 17.68
CA THR A 67 22.01 9.30 18.16
C THR A 67 23.40 8.71 17.91
N TRP A 68 23.57 7.42 18.17
CA TRP A 68 24.85 6.71 18.00
C TRP A 68 25.22 6.37 16.55
N GLN A 69 24.30 6.60 15.60
CA GLN A 69 24.54 6.39 14.17
C GLN A 69 24.95 7.70 13.45
N LEU A 70 24.88 8.84 14.15
CA LEU A 70 25.26 10.15 13.64
C LEU A 70 26.76 10.37 13.83
N PRO A 71 27.40 11.17 12.97
CA PRO A 71 28.77 11.61 13.17
C PRO A 71 28.86 12.52 14.40
N ASN A 72 30.04 12.58 15.01
CA ASN A 72 30.32 13.46 16.16
C ASN A 72 29.98 14.94 15.91
N LYS A 73 30.00 15.38 14.65
CA LYS A 73 29.56 16.71 14.23
C LYS A 73 28.66 16.65 13.00
N ILE A 74 27.46 17.22 13.11
CA ILE A 74 26.53 17.35 11.99
C ILE A 74 26.98 18.51 11.10
N SER A 75 27.61 18.18 9.98
CA SER A 75 27.96 19.16 8.95
C SER A 75 26.73 19.50 8.08
N ARG A 76 26.74 20.66 7.40
CA ARG A 76 25.66 21.04 6.47
C ARG A 76 25.49 20.02 5.33
N LYS A 77 26.58 19.44 4.84
CA LYS A 77 26.56 18.36 3.84
C LYS A 77 25.81 17.14 4.39
N TYR A 78 26.17 16.72 5.60
CA TYR A 78 25.54 15.58 6.25
C TYR A 78 24.05 15.82 6.55
N ALA A 79 23.68 17.02 7.02
CA ALA A 79 22.27 17.39 7.22
C ALA A 79 21.46 17.37 5.91
N SER A 80 22.07 17.78 4.80
CA SER A 80 21.44 17.70 3.47
C SER A 80 21.24 16.26 3.01
N GLU A 81 22.16 15.37 3.34
CA GLU A 81 22.07 13.93 3.07
C GLU A 81 20.98 13.26 3.92
N LEU A 82 20.90 13.58 5.22
CA LEU A 82 19.85 13.07 6.12
C LEU A 82 18.44 13.46 5.68
N THR A 83 18.32 14.65 5.10
CA THR A 83 17.04 15.21 4.66
C THR A 83 16.54 14.55 3.36
N ARG A 84 17.45 14.00 2.55
CA ARG A 84 17.11 13.27 1.33
C ARG A 84 16.69 11.84 1.66
N PRO A 85 15.70 11.27 0.95
CA PRO A 85 15.36 9.85 1.12
C PRO A 85 16.61 9.00 0.81
N THR A 86 17.01 8.15 1.76
CA THR A 86 18.12 7.23 1.56
C THR A 86 17.61 6.04 0.74
N GLY A 87 17.96 5.99 -0.54
CA GLY A 87 17.64 4.88 -1.43
C GLY A 87 16.82 5.28 -2.65
N ALA A 88 16.45 4.27 -3.43
CA ALA A 88 15.56 4.44 -4.56
C ALA A 88 14.23 5.02 -4.07
N LEU A 89 13.80 6.15 -4.65
CA LEU A 89 12.49 6.76 -4.40
C LEU A 89 11.43 5.65 -4.28
N THR A 90 10.56 5.77 -3.29
CA THR A 90 9.56 4.75 -2.97
C THR A 90 8.81 4.30 -4.23
N SER A 91 8.35 3.05 -4.25
CA SER A 91 7.62 2.53 -5.42
C SER A 91 6.43 3.42 -5.80
N TRP A 92 5.78 4.12 -4.85
CA TRP A 92 4.71 5.07 -5.16
C TRP A 92 5.22 6.42 -5.72
N GLU A 93 6.44 6.87 -5.38
CA GLU A 93 7.14 7.98 -6.05
C GLU A 93 7.54 7.61 -7.49
N LYS A 94 7.96 6.36 -7.70
CA LYS A 94 8.36 5.83 -9.01
C LYS A 94 7.17 5.47 -9.90
N ARG A 95 5.99 5.18 -9.33
CA ARG A 95 4.77 4.72 -10.02
C ARG A 95 4.19 5.80 -10.95
N SER A 96 4.77 5.90 -12.14
CA SER A 96 4.14 6.44 -13.34
C SER A 96 3.94 5.36 -14.42
N ALA A 97 4.27 4.10 -14.13
CA ALA A 97 4.14 2.97 -15.05
C ALA A 97 3.45 1.79 -14.36
N HIS A 98 2.66 1.06 -15.16
CA HIS A 98 1.74 -0.03 -14.83
C HIS A 98 2.36 -1.18 -14.01
N VAL A 99 2.44 -1.02 -12.68
CA VAL A 99 2.67 -2.17 -11.77
C VAL A 99 1.37 -2.42 -11.02
N PRO A 100 0.78 -3.63 -11.09
CA PRO A 100 -0.44 -3.93 -10.37
C PRO A 100 -0.21 -3.77 -8.86
N ILE A 101 -1.09 -3.03 -8.19
CA ILE A 101 -1.00 -2.75 -6.75
C ILE A 101 -1.13 -4.04 -5.91
N ILE A 102 -1.85 -5.02 -6.47
CA ILE A 102 -2.09 -6.34 -5.90
C ILE A 102 -1.47 -7.34 -6.88
N GLU A 103 -0.48 -8.10 -6.44
CA GLU A 103 -0.03 -9.29 -7.18
C GLU A 103 -1.06 -10.41 -6.93
N PRO A 104 -1.64 -11.01 -7.99
CA PRO A 104 -2.65 -12.07 -7.83
C PRO A 104 -2.12 -13.34 -7.13
N THR A 105 -0.80 -13.47 -6.99
CA THR A 105 -0.13 -14.75 -6.68
C THR A 105 0.04 -15.06 -5.18
N LYS A 106 -0.43 -14.21 -4.26
CA LYS A 106 -0.38 -14.48 -2.81
C LYS A 106 -1.75 -14.55 -2.14
N LEU A 107 -2.76 -15.06 -2.85
CA LEU A 107 -3.90 -15.62 -2.16
C LEU A 107 -3.43 -16.89 -1.43
N PRO A 108 -3.78 -17.09 -0.13
CA PRO A 108 -3.61 -18.41 0.46
C PRO A 108 -4.30 -19.43 -0.46
N PRO A 109 -3.75 -20.66 -0.62
CA PRO A 109 -4.36 -21.65 -1.49
C PRO A 109 -5.83 -21.75 -1.11
N ALA A 110 -6.72 -21.69 -2.10
CA ALA A 110 -8.14 -21.87 -1.86
C ALA A 110 -8.30 -23.12 -0.99
N ARG A 111 -9.07 -23.00 0.11
CA ARG A 111 -9.37 -24.14 0.98
C ARG A 111 -9.75 -25.30 0.05
N PRO A 112 -9.09 -26.48 0.16
CA PRO A 112 -9.42 -27.60 -0.71
C PRO A 112 -10.92 -27.81 -0.64
N ARG A 113 -11.58 -27.93 -1.80
CA ARG A 113 -12.99 -28.34 -1.86
C ARG A 113 -13.06 -29.80 -1.42
N SER A 114 -12.93 -30.04 -0.12
CA SER A 114 -13.35 -31.29 0.50
C SER A 114 -14.84 -31.15 0.80
N ALA A 115 -15.65 -31.12 -0.25
CA ALA A 115 -17.03 -31.56 -0.15
C ALA A 115 -17.05 -32.92 -0.84
N PRO A 116 -17.44 -34.02 -0.16
CA PRO A 116 -17.63 -35.28 -0.86
C PRO A 116 -18.70 -35.08 -1.93
N ASN A 117 -18.41 -35.50 -3.15
CA ASN A 117 -19.39 -35.60 -4.22
C ASN A 117 -20.39 -36.69 -3.80
N PHE A 118 -21.58 -36.30 -3.34
CA PHE A 118 -22.69 -37.23 -3.36
C PHE A 118 -23.13 -37.34 -4.83
N SER A 119 -22.71 -38.43 -5.48
CA SER A 119 -23.32 -38.85 -6.75
C SER A 119 -24.77 -39.20 -6.48
N ASN A 120 -25.69 -38.63 -7.26
CA ASN A 120 -27.13 -38.91 -7.20
C ASN A 120 -27.50 -40.32 -7.71
N SER A 121 -26.64 -41.32 -7.56
CA SER A 121 -26.85 -42.68 -8.06
C SER A 121 -27.23 -43.69 -7.00
N ASP A 122 -27.24 -43.33 -5.72
CA ASP A 122 -27.34 -44.32 -4.63
C ASP A 122 -28.68 -44.23 -3.87
N LEU A 123 -29.75 -43.81 -4.56
CA LEU A 123 -31.13 -43.83 -4.04
C LEU A 123 -31.97 -44.85 -4.80
N GLU A 124 -31.55 -46.11 -4.78
CA GLU A 124 -32.47 -47.24 -4.87
C GLU A 124 -32.26 -48.10 -3.61
N PHE A 125 -33.18 -47.96 -2.67
CA PHE A 125 -33.48 -49.03 -1.74
C PHE A 125 -35.00 -49.02 -1.50
N ASP A 126 -35.56 -50.19 -1.77
CA ASP A 126 -36.96 -50.50 -1.89
C ASP A 126 -37.76 -50.37 -0.58
N ASP A 127 -39.07 -50.35 -0.79
CA ASP A 127 -40.10 -50.92 0.08
C ASP A 127 -40.70 -50.09 1.24
N LEU A 128 -41.99 -49.77 1.02
CA LEU A 128 -43.12 -49.86 1.95
C LEU A 128 -43.22 -48.82 3.08
N ASP A 129 -43.99 -47.76 2.85
CA ASP A 129 -45.28 -47.59 3.55
C ASP A 129 -46.03 -46.36 3.04
N THR A 130 -47.21 -46.58 2.47
CA THR A 130 -48.13 -45.52 2.03
C THR A 130 -49.10 -45.17 3.17
N PRO A 131 -49.12 -43.94 3.71
CA PRO A 131 -50.23 -43.50 4.52
C PRO A 131 -51.33 -42.91 3.62
N LYS A 132 -52.45 -43.64 3.58
CA LYS A 132 -53.74 -43.22 3.02
C LYS A 132 -54.24 -41.97 3.74
N TYR A 133 -54.42 -40.85 3.05
CA TYR A 133 -55.24 -39.76 3.55
C TYR A 133 -56.65 -39.88 2.98
N LEU A 134 -57.57 -40.29 3.85
CA LEU A 134 -59.02 -40.20 3.69
C LEU A 134 -59.43 -38.73 3.70
N GLY A 135 -60.35 -38.37 2.80
CA GLY A 135 -60.98 -37.06 2.76
C GLY A 135 -62.01 -36.87 3.88
N VAL A 136 -62.19 -35.60 4.22
CA VAL A 136 -63.49 -34.92 4.49
C VAL A 136 -63.32 -33.48 3.99
#